data_AF-A0AAE9ETS0-F1
#
_entry.id   AF-A0AAE9ETS0-F1
#
_cell.length_a   1.000
_cell.length_b   1.000
_cell.length_c   1.000
_cell.angle_alpha   90.00
_cell.angle_beta   90.00
_cell.angle_gamma   90.00
#
_symmetry.space_group_name_H-M   'P 1'
#
loop_
_entity.id
_entity.type
_entity.pdbx_description
1 polymer ?
#
loop_
_entity_poly.entity_id
_entity_poly.type
_entity_poly.pdbx_seq_one_letter_code
_entity_poly.pdbx_strand_id
1 'polypeptide(L)'
;MKFSNIESQYFDPNANIMWRNQAGAQTDCLLQYKEAAEYIEFFDMDDVLFPKNYPTYLEEFNAVLATNPGTNYMAYGRREYEYVKAPTLSEFSFTEIVASLRSSKVVKRGKVVVRTDAYNATWIHYSKHVSFMTRANVTSPTLVHVQLPVEKDGKRKNTSRNMWKIEFGPLNETIRKDDIRAIEE
;
A
#
# COMPACT_ATOMS: atom_id res chain seq x y z
N MET A 1 21.07 -2.84 10.46
CA MET A 1 21.21 -2.30 9.08
C MET A 1 22.58 -2.71 8.56
N LYS A 2 22.66 -3.45 7.45
CA LYS A 2 23.89 -4.19 7.03
C LYS A 2 24.94 -3.31 6.31
N PHE A 3 24.61 -2.07 5.97
CA PHE A 3 25.55 -1.11 5.38
C PHE A 3 25.47 0.24 6.12
N SER A 4 26.61 0.79 6.50
CA SER A 4 26.74 2.08 7.17
C SER A 4 26.75 3.26 6.21
N ASN A 5 27.02 3.01 4.93
CA ASN A 5 26.92 3.99 3.86
C ASN A 5 26.43 3.31 2.58
N ILE A 6 25.26 3.71 2.09
CA ILE A 6 24.61 3.17 0.89
C ILE A 6 24.76 4.09 -0.33
N GLU A 7 25.40 5.25 -0.15
CA GLU A 7 25.60 6.21 -1.24
C GLU A 7 26.77 5.78 -2.12
N SER A 8 26.50 5.65 -3.41
CA SER A 8 27.53 5.46 -4.43
C SER A 8 28.38 6.73 -4.54
N GLN A 9 29.71 6.58 -4.64
CA GLN A 9 30.62 7.67 -4.98
C GLN A 9 30.41 8.24 -6.40
N TYR A 10 29.60 7.56 -7.21
CA TYR A 10 29.22 7.97 -8.56
C TYR A 10 27.75 8.41 -8.60
N PHE A 11 27.49 9.50 -9.34
CA PHE A 11 26.14 9.96 -9.62
C PHE A 11 25.35 8.87 -10.35
N ASP A 12 24.26 8.39 -9.72
CA ASP A 12 23.32 7.48 -10.34
C ASP A 12 22.14 8.27 -10.92
N PRO A 13 22.05 8.45 -12.26
CA PRO A 13 20.94 9.17 -12.87
C PRO A 13 19.59 8.47 -12.67
N ASN A 14 19.60 7.19 -12.29
CA ASN A 14 18.40 6.40 -12.04
C ASN A 14 18.02 6.31 -10.56
N ALA A 15 18.77 6.94 -9.64
CA ALA A 15 18.53 6.82 -8.20
C ALA A 15 17.07 7.12 -7.83
N ASN A 16 16.53 8.23 -8.34
CA ASN A 16 15.14 8.65 -8.11
C ASN A 16 14.10 7.69 -8.72
N ILE A 17 14.42 7.06 -9.84
CA ILE A 17 13.54 6.09 -10.51
C ILE A 17 13.52 4.78 -9.71
N MET A 18 14.69 4.33 -9.27
CA MET A 18 14.85 3.12 -8.47
C MET A 18 14.14 3.21 -7.12
N TRP A 19 14.25 4.36 -6.43
CA TRP A 19 13.61 4.56 -5.12
C TRP A 19 12.08 4.62 -5.20
N ARG A 20 11.54 5.00 -6.35
CA ARG A 20 10.09 5.03 -6.62
C ARG A 20 9.57 3.75 -7.27
N ASN A 21 10.43 2.79 -7.54
CA ASN A 21 10.05 1.52 -8.16
C ASN A 21 9.58 0.53 -7.10
N GLN A 22 8.29 0.24 -7.09
CA GLN A 22 7.68 -0.73 -6.18
C GLN A 22 8.35 -2.12 -6.25
N ALA A 23 8.65 -2.62 -7.45
CA ALA A 23 9.27 -3.94 -7.60
C ALA A 23 10.71 -3.95 -7.05
N GLY A 24 11.42 -2.83 -7.20
CA GLY A 24 12.74 -2.62 -6.60
C GLY A 24 12.68 -2.65 -5.07
N ALA A 25 11.80 -1.84 -4.47
CA ALA A 25 11.60 -1.80 -3.01
C ALA A 25 11.19 -3.16 -2.42
N GLN A 26 10.28 -3.89 -3.08
CA GLN A 26 9.88 -5.23 -2.61
C GLN A 26 11.02 -6.24 -2.73
N THR A 27 11.83 -6.16 -3.78
CA THR A 27 13.00 -7.04 -3.95
C THR A 27 14.05 -6.76 -2.89
N ASP A 28 14.35 -5.49 -2.62
CA ASP A 28 15.28 -5.07 -1.58
C ASP A 28 14.80 -5.51 -0.19
N CYS A 29 13.51 -5.33 0.11
CA CYS A 29 12.90 -5.85 1.34
C CYS A 29 13.08 -7.36 1.49
N LEU A 30 12.83 -8.14 0.44
CA LEU A 30 13.06 -9.58 0.47
C LEU A 30 14.53 -9.90 0.76
N LEU A 31 15.47 -9.27 0.03
CA LEU A 31 16.89 -9.56 0.18
C LEU A 31 17.42 -9.18 1.57
N GLN A 32 16.93 -8.09 2.16
CA GLN A 32 17.39 -7.62 3.47
C GLN A 32 16.81 -8.42 4.63
N TYR A 33 15.53 -8.77 4.57
CA TYR A 33 14.81 -9.32 5.73
C TYR A 33 14.58 -10.83 5.66
N LYS A 34 14.92 -11.49 4.56
CA LYS A 34 14.71 -12.93 4.40
C LYS A 34 15.33 -13.79 5.50
N GLU A 35 16.49 -13.40 6.03
CA GLU A 35 17.17 -14.14 7.10
C GLU A 35 16.87 -13.57 8.50
N ALA A 36 16.13 -12.47 8.58
CA ALA A 36 15.91 -11.72 9.82
C ALA A 36 14.44 -11.72 10.29
N ALA A 37 13.50 -12.09 9.42
CA ALA A 37 12.08 -12.13 9.71
C ALA A 37 11.51 -13.52 9.37
N GLU A 38 10.48 -13.96 10.10
CA GLU A 38 9.74 -15.19 9.80
C GLU A 38 8.77 -14.99 8.63
N TYR A 39 8.14 -13.81 8.59
CA TYR A 39 7.19 -13.39 7.58
C TYR A 39 7.60 -12.06 6.95
N ILE A 40 7.33 -11.91 5.65
CA ILE A 40 7.41 -10.62 4.95
C ILE A 40 6.07 -10.34 4.27
N GLU A 41 5.58 -9.12 4.44
CA GLU A 41 4.36 -8.63 3.80
C GLU A 41 4.72 -7.75 2.59
N PHE A 42 4.18 -8.06 1.43
CA PHE A 42 4.39 -7.26 0.21
C PHE A 42 3.16 -6.40 -0.10
N PHE A 43 2.90 -5.41 0.76
CA PHE A 43 1.73 -4.53 0.70
C PHE A 43 2.03 -3.20 0.03
N ASP A 44 1.00 -2.48 -0.42
CA ASP A 44 1.14 -1.06 -0.76
C ASP A 44 1.17 -0.22 0.54
N MET A 45 1.70 1.01 0.49
CA MET A 45 1.75 1.87 1.70
C MET A 45 0.35 2.25 2.23
N ASP A 46 -0.65 2.18 1.37
CA ASP A 46 -2.07 2.45 1.66
C ASP A 46 -2.89 1.17 1.89
N ASP A 47 -2.22 0.01 2.03
CA ASP A 47 -2.82 -1.25 2.44
C ASP A 47 -2.60 -1.49 3.94
N VAL A 48 -3.68 -1.82 4.66
CA VAL A 48 -3.65 -2.19 6.08
C VAL A 48 -4.31 -3.55 6.27
N LEU A 49 -3.62 -4.48 6.91
CA LEU A 49 -4.21 -5.74 7.37
C LEU A 49 -4.66 -5.59 8.82
N PHE A 50 -5.88 -5.97 9.15
CA PHE A 50 -6.31 -6.02 10.54
C PHE A 50 -6.45 -7.49 10.95
N PRO A 51 -5.69 -7.97 11.95
CA PRO A 51 -5.91 -9.29 12.55
C PRO A 51 -7.36 -9.40 13.01
N LYS A 52 -7.97 -10.57 12.81
CA LYS A 52 -9.39 -10.76 13.09
C LYS A 52 -9.61 -11.74 14.22
N ASN A 53 -8.85 -12.83 14.22
CA ASN A 53 -9.08 -13.96 15.12
C ASN A 53 -8.01 -14.04 16.21
N TYR A 54 -6.84 -13.46 15.96
CA TYR A 54 -5.70 -13.47 16.88
C TYR A 54 -5.22 -12.06 17.20
N PRO A 55 -4.62 -11.84 18.39
CA PRO A 55 -4.19 -10.51 18.82
C PRO A 55 -2.92 -10.02 18.10
N THR A 56 -2.15 -10.92 17.47
CA THR A 56 -0.92 -10.58 16.74
C THR A 56 -0.92 -11.11 15.32
N TYR A 57 -0.19 -10.44 14.42
CA TYR A 57 0.02 -10.94 13.05
C TYR A 57 0.69 -12.31 13.02
N LEU A 58 1.69 -12.52 13.89
CA LEU A 58 2.42 -13.77 13.96
C LEU A 58 1.49 -14.96 14.24
N GLU A 59 0.61 -14.83 15.22
CA GLU A 59 -0.37 -15.86 15.56
C GLU A 59 -1.41 -16.06 14.46
N GLU A 60 -1.91 -14.98 13.84
CA GLU A 60 -2.86 -15.07 12.73
C GLU A 60 -2.24 -15.81 11.54
N PHE A 61 -0.98 -15.51 11.19
CA PHE A 61 -0.27 -16.14 10.08
C PHE A 61 0.03 -17.61 10.35
N ASN A 62 0.49 -17.93 11.56
CA ASN A 62 0.74 -19.29 11.99
C ASN A 62 -0.55 -20.12 11.96
N ALA A 63 -1.68 -19.56 12.40
CA ALA A 63 -2.97 -20.24 12.36
C ALA A 63 -3.47 -20.51 10.94
N VAL A 64 -3.31 -19.54 10.02
CA VAL A 64 -3.65 -19.71 8.61
C VAL A 64 -2.84 -20.86 8.00
N LEU A 65 -1.53 -20.90 8.24
CA LEU A 65 -0.66 -21.94 7.68
C LEU A 65 -0.87 -23.32 8.32
N ALA A 66 -1.12 -23.38 9.63
CA ALA A 66 -1.47 -24.63 10.31
C ALA A 66 -2.73 -25.28 9.71
N THR A 67 -3.68 -24.45 9.27
CA THR A 67 -4.93 -24.91 8.63
C THR A 67 -4.75 -25.23 7.14
N ASN A 68 -3.62 -24.81 6.53
CA ASN A 68 -3.32 -25.00 5.11
C ASN A 68 -1.94 -25.68 4.95
N PRO A 69 -1.79 -26.95 5.35
CA PRO A 69 -0.51 -27.66 5.27
C PRO A 69 -0.01 -27.74 3.82
N GLY A 70 1.31 -27.60 3.64
CA GLY A 70 1.96 -27.62 2.31
C GLY A 70 1.89 -26.29 1.55
N THR A 71 1.41 -25.22 2.19
CA THR A 71 1.46 -23.87 1.63
C THR A 71 2.68 -23.08 2.12
N ASN A 72 3.24 -22.25 1.25
CA ASN A 72 4.45 -21.46 1.48
C ASN A 72 4.15 -19.97 1.70
N TYR A 73 2.95 -19.53 1.30
CA TYR A 73 2.54 -18.13 1.42
C TYR A 73 1.02 -17.98 1.45
N MET A 74 0.59 -16.84 1.95
CA MET A 74 -0.81 -16.46 2.12
C MET A 74 -1.13 -15.32 1.16
N ALA A 75 -2.26 -15.42 0.46
CA ALA A 75 -2.78 -14.35 -0.37
C ALA A 75 -4.05 -13.79 0.25
N TYR A 76 -4.02 -12.49 0.56
CA TYR A 76 -5.13 -11.76 1.14
C TYR A 76 -5.85 -10.97 0.06
N GLY A 77 -7.17 -11.11 -0.02
CA GLY A 77 -8.00 -10.25 -0.87
C GLY A 77 -7.90 -8.79 -0.41
N ARG A 78 -7.93 -7.85 -1.35
CA ARG A 78 -7.81 -6.41 -1.06
C ARG A 78 -9.13 -5.69 -1.30
N ARG A 79 -9.69 -5.12 -0.25
CA ARG A 79 -10.96 -4.38 -0.27
C ARG A 79 -10.66 -2.88 -0.23
N GLU A 80 -11.20 -2.17 -1.20
CA GLU A 80 -11.10 -0.72 -1.24
C GLU A 80 -11.96 -0.11 -0.15
N TYR A 81 -11.45 0.92 0.51
CA TYR A 81 -12.23 1.80 1.35
C TYR A 81 -12.45 3.12 0.62
N GLU A 82 -13.72 3.46 0.50
CA GLU A 82 -14.19 4.65 -0.19
C GLU A 82 -14.44 5.76 0.83
N TYR A 83 -14.08 6.99 0.50
CA TYR A 83 -14.43 8.17 1.27
C TYR A 83 -15.02 9.24 0.35
N VAL A 84 -15.90 10.07 0.89
CA VAL A 84 -16.44 11.22 0.17
C VAL A 84 -15.36 12.29 0.14
N LYS A 85 -14.93 12.68 -1.05
CA LYS A 85 -13.95 13.77 -1.21
C LYS A 85 -14.64 15.13 -1.25
N ALA A 86 -13.92 16.14 -0.80
CA ALA A 86 -14.29 17.53 -0.99
C ALA A 86 -14.19 17.93 -2.48
N PRO A 87 -15.15 18.68 -3.04
CA PRO A 87 -15.06 19.21 -4.40
C PRO A 87 -13.94 20.24 -4.59
N THR A 88 -13.63 21.00 -3.54
CA THR A 88 -12.65 22.09 -3.52
C THR A 88 -11.77 21.99 -2.28
N LEU A 89 -10.59 22.65 -2.30
CA LEU A 89 -9.69 22.67 -1.14
C LEU A 89 -10.32 23.40 0.05
N SER A 90 -11.09 24.46 -0.19
CA SER A 90 -11.85 25.18 0.86
C SER A 90 -12.93 24.35 1.54
N GLU A 91 -13.39 23.27 0.90
CA GLU A 91 -14.33 22.30 1.49
C GLU A 91 -13.61 21.08 2.10
N PHE A 92 -12.27 21.06 2.10
CA PHE A 92 -11.52 19.93 2.66
C PHE A 92 -11.70 19.87 4.17
N SER A 93 -12.07 18.69 4.65
CA SER A 93 -12.12 18.38 6.07
C SER A 93 -11.68 16.94 6.30
N PHE A 94 -10.62 16.77 7.08
CA PHE A 94 -10.14 15.43 7.43
C PHE A 94 -11.17 14.65 8.25
N THR A 95 -11.91 15.32 9.13
CA THR A 95 -12.97 14.68 9.92
C THR A 95 -14.11 14.18 9.04
N GLU A 96 -14.49 14.93 7.99
CA GLU A 96 -15.49 14.46 7.02
C GLU A 96 -15.01 13.29 6.17
N ILE A 97 -13.72 13.28 5.78
CA ILE A 97 -13.11 12.15 5.07
C ILE A 97 -13.21 10.89 5.95
N VAL A 98 -12.76 10.98 7.20
CA VAL A 98 -12.80 9.85 8.14
C VAL A 98 -14.23 9.40 8.42
N ALA A 99 -15.15 10.35 8.66
CA ALA A 99 -16.55 10.05 8.95
C ALA A 99 -17.29 9.41 7.77
N SER A 100 -16.83 9.65 6.54
CA SER A 100 -17.42 9.09 5.31
C SER A 100 -16.77 7.79 4.84
N LEU A 101 -15.72 7.31 5.52
CA LEU A 101 -15.05 6.06 5.19
C LEU A 101 -16.03 4.88 5.23
N ARG A 102 -16.05 4.10 4.15
CA ARG A 102 -16.85 2.89 4.05
C ARG A 102 -16.18 1.82 3.21
N SER A 103 -16.44 0.57 3.54
CA SER A 103 -16.02 -0.58 2.74
C SER A 103 -16.67 -0.56 1.35
N SER A 104 -15.87 -0.63 0.29
CA SER A 104 -16.36 -0.94 -1.05
C SER A 104 -16.82 -2.39 -1.12
N LYS A 105 -17.80 -2.66 -1.99
CA LYS A 105 -18.27 -4.02 -2.28
C LYS A 105 -17.26 -4.81 -3.13
N VAL A 106 -16.33 -4.13 -3.78
CA VAL A 106 -15.36 -4.73 -4.71
C VAL A 106 -14.09 -5.16 -3.97
N VAL A 107 -13.73 -6.43 -4.14
CA VAL A 107 -12.41 -6.95 -3.76
C VAL A 107 -11.54 -6.98 -5.00
N LYS A 108 -10.47 -6.20 -5.00
CA LYS A 108 -9.47 -6.15 -6.08
C LYS A 108 -8.42 -7.25 -5.89
N ARG A 109 -7.44 -7.27 -6.80
CA ARG A 109 -6.29 -8.16 -6.73
C ARG A 109 -5.55 -7.96 -5.40
N GLY A 110 -5.36 -9.10 -4.72
CA GLY A 110 -4.79 -9.18 -3.39
C GLY A 110 -3.28 -8.91 -3.34
N LYS A 111 -2.77 -8.99 -2.12
CA LYS A 111 -1.34 -8.99 -1.80
C LYS A 111 -0.98 -10.25 -1.03
N VAL A 112 0.31 -10.45 -0.80
CA VAL A 112 0.82 -11.67 -0.18
C VAL A 112 1.62 -11.39 1.08
N VAL A 113 1.47 -12.31 2.03
CA VAL A 113 2.37 -12.51 3.16
C VAL A 113 3.09 -13.82 2.92
N VAL A 114 4.42 -13.80 3.01
CA VAL A 114 5.25 -14.94 2.62
C VAL A 114 6.06 -15.41 3.80
N ARG A 115 6.25 -16.73 3.91
CA ARG A 115 7.31 -17.26 4.76
C ARG A 115 8.64 -17.03 4.10
N THR A 116 9.59 -16.48 4.82
CA THR A 116 10.90 -16.11 4.26
C THR A 116 11.74 -17.33 3.86
N ASP A 117 11.60 -18.45 4.56
CA ASP A 117 12.31 -19.70 4.32
C ASP A 117 11.84 -20.44 3.05
N ALA A 118 10.61 -20.19 2.59
CA ALA A 118 9.98 -20.92 1.49
C ALA A 118 9.76 -20.05 0.22
N TYR A 119 10.24 -18.80 0.21
CA TYR A 119 9.90 -17.83 -0.83
C TYR A 119 11.14 -17.10 -1.40
N ASN A 120 11.41 -17.31 -2.69
CA ASN A 120 12.63 -16.83 -3.37
C ASN A 120 12.37 -15.78 -4.47
N ALA A 121 11.13 -15.35 -4.68
CA ALA A 121 10.79 -14.43 -5.77
C ALA A 121 9.59 -13.56 -5.39
N THR A 122 9.64 -12.25 -5.63
CA THR A 122 8.55 -11.30 -5.30
C THR A 122 7.99 -10.60 -6.54
N TRP A 123 6.81 -9.98 -6.41
CA TRP A 123 6.19 -9.10 -7.40
C TRP A 123 5.08 -8.27 -6.75
N ILE A 124 4.63 -7.21 -7.43
CA ILE A 124 3.65 -6.21 -6.97
C ILE A 124 2.39 -6.79 -6.29
N HIS A 125 1.94 -7.97 -6.70
CA HIS A 125 0.78 -8.66 -6.11
C HIS A 125 1.17 -10.03 -5.56
N TYR A 126 1.79 -10.85 -6.41
CA TYR A 126 2.32 -12.17 -6.11
C TYR A 126 3.28 -12.55 -7.25
N SER A 127 4.28 -13.37 -6.95
CA SER A 127 5.24 -13.82 -7.95
C SER A 127 4.63 -14.87 -8.89
N LYS A 128 4.94 -14.78 -10.18
CA LYS A 128 4.64 -15.84 -11.17
C LYS A 128 5.63 -17.01 -11.11
N HIS A 129 6.74 -16.85 -10.38
CA HIS A 129 7.78 -17.85 -10.21
C HIS A 129 7.58 -18.72 -8.95
N VAL A 130 6.45 -18.56 -8.27
CA VAL A 130 6.05 -19.41 -7.15
C VAL A 130 4.76 -20.12 -7.53
N SER A 131 4.69 -21.42 -7.25
CA SER A 131 3.51 -22.22 -7.58
C SER A 131 2.27 -21.68 -6.88
N PHE A 132 1.17 -21.55 -7.61
CA PHE A 132 -0.13 -21.23 -7.01
C PHE A 132 -0.68 -22.36 -6.14
N MET A 133 -0.15 -23.57 -6.30
CA MET A 133 -0.55 -24.73 -5.51
C MET A 133 -0.04 -24.65 -4.07
N THR A 134 1.00 -23.86 -3.81
CA THR A 134 1.55 -23.65 -2.46
C THR A 134 1.01 -22.38 -1.81
N ARG A 135 -0.17 -21.91 -2.23
CA ARG A 135 -0.81 -20.68 -1.74
C ARG A 135 -2.01 -20.98 -0.87
N ALA A 136 -2.03 -20.42 0.34
CA ALA A 136 -3.25 -20.30 1.14
C ALA A 136 -4.05 -19.06 0.68
N ASN A 137 -5.29 -19.24 0.24
CA ASN A 137 -6.18 -18.12 -0.08
C ASN A 137 -6.94 -17.70 1.18
N VAL A 138 -6.65 -16.50 1.69
CA VAL A 138 -7.32 -15.97 2.88
C VAL A 138 -8.51 -15.13 2.44
N THR A 139 -9.71 -15.61 2.76
CA THR A 139 -10.98 -14.96 2.43
C THR A 139 -11.42 -13.96 3.50
N SER A 140 -10.95 -14.12 4.74
CA SER A 140 -11.16 -13.21 5.86
C SER A 140 -10.01 -13.36 6.86
N PRO A 141 -9.39 -12.27 7.35
CA PRO A 141 -9.66 -10.87 6.99
C PRO A 141 -9.23 -10.50 5.55
N THR A 142 -9.72 -9.36 5.05
CA THR A 142 -9.24 -8.75 3.78
C THR A 142 -8.41 -7.53 4.10
N LEU A 143 -7.41 -7.24 3.27
CA LEU A 143 -6.66 -5.98 3.34
C LEU A 143 -7.61 -4.80 3.10
N VAL A 144 -7.41 -3.73 3.85
CA VAL A 144 -8.08 -2.44 3.70
C VAL A 144 -7.18 -1.54 2.88
N HIS A 145 -7.63 -1.16 1.68
CA HIS A 145 -6.90 -0.26 0.80
C HIS A 145 -7.54 1.13 0.77
N VAL A 146 -6.85 2.14 1.29
CA VAL A 146 -7.40 3.48 1.56
C VAL A 146 -7.14 4.44 0.38
N GLN A 147 -7.74 4.18 -0.79
CA GLN A 147 -7.38 4.92 -2.02
C GLN A 147 -8.55 5.37 -2.90
N LEU A 148 -9.80 5.32 -2.42
CA LEU A 148 -10.92 5.50 -3.33
C LEU A 148 -11.82 6.69 -3.01
N PRO A 149 -11.45 7.92 -3.45
CA PRO A 149 -12.32 9.08 -3.33
C PRO A 149 -13.57 8.93 -4.21
N VAL A 150 -14.74 9.19 -3.63
CA VAL A 150 -16.03 9.27 -4.33
C VAL A 150 -16.63 10.67 -4.18
N GLU A 151 -17.46 11.08 -5.14
CA GLU A 151 -18.15 12.37 -5.08
C GLU A 151 -19.28 12.35 -4.03
N LYS A 152 -19.81 13.53 -3.65
CA LYS A 152 -20.95 13.66 -2.71
C LYS A 152 -22.19 12.87 -3.14
N ASP A 153 -22.40 12.66 -4.44
CA ASP A 153 -23.49 11.83 -4.98
C ASP A 153 -23.22 10.32 -4.90
N GLY A 154 -22.11 9.92 -4.28
CA GLY A 154 -21.68 8.54 -4.10
C GLY A 154 -21.18 7.86 -5.37
N LYS A 155 -21.12 8.58 -6.50
CA LYS A 155 -20.66 8.03 -7.77
C LYS A 155 -19.16 8.24 -7.94
N ARG A 156 -18.54 7.28 -8.63
CA ARG A 156 -17.19 7.45 -9.17
C ARG A 156 -17.32 8.30 -10.44
N LYS A 157 -16.92 9.57 -10.37
CA LYS A 157 -16.71 10.37 -11.57
C LYS A 157 -15.23 10.40 -11.90
N ASN A 158 -14.87 10.16 -13.17
CA ASN A 158 -13.49 10.26 -13.65
C ASN A 158 -12.92 11.70 -13.53
N THR A 159 -13.74 12.67 -13.15
CA THR A 159 -13.36 14.05 -12.84
C THR A 159 -12.56 14.18 -11.54
N SER A 160 -12.45 13.14 -10.72
CA SER A 160 -11.57 13.12 -9.55
C SER A 160 -10.09 13.34 -9.88
N ARG A 161 -9.70 13.18 -11.15
CA ARG A 161 -8.37 13.57 -11.65
C ARG A 161 -8.17 15.08 -11.81
N ASN A 162 -9.23 15.89 -11.78
CA ASN A 162 -9.13 17.33 -12.00
C ASN A 162 -8.48 18.07 -10.83
N MET A 163 -8.52 17.53 -9.60
CA MET A 163 -7.78 18.07 -8.45
C MET A 163 -6.26 17.99 -8.62
N TRP A 164 -5.77 17.11 -9.48
CA TRP A 164 -4.33 16.97 -9.77
C TRP A 164 -3.85 17.96 -10.83
N LYS A 165 -4.76 18.67 -11.50
CA LYS A 165 -4.42 19.80 -12.36
C LYS A 165 -4.25 21.03 -11.48
N ILE A 166 -3.23 20.99 -10.63
CA ILE A 166 -2.71 22.21 -10.03
C ILE A 166 -2.05 22.94 -11.18
N GLU A 167 -2.69 24.00 -11.67
CA GLU A 167 -2.02 24.96 -12.55
C GLU A 167 -1.00 25.69 -11.68
N PHE A 168 0.22 25.17 -11.64
CA PHE A 168 1.35 25.94 -11.19
C PHE A 168 1.51 27.08 -12.20
N GLY A 169 1.18 28.31 -11.78
CA GLY A 169 1.66 29.50 -12.48
C GLY A 169 3.19 29.48 -12.59
N PRO A 170 3.80 30.41 -13.34
CA PRO A 170 5.26 30.53 -13.37
C PRO A 170 5.81 30.49 -11.95
N LEU A 171 6.69 29.52 -11.69
CA LEU A 171 7.29 29.28 -10.38
C LEU A 171 8.19 30.48 -10.04
N ASN A 172 7.64 31.47 -9.34
CA ASN A 172 8.37 32.69 -8.98
C ASN A 172 9.20 32.50 -7.69
N GLU A 173 9.57 31.27 -7.33
CA GLU A 173 10.30 30.85 -6.10
C GLU A 173 9.81 31.41 -4.75
N THR A 174 8.78 32.25 -4.74
CA THR A 174 8.13 32.82 -3.58
C THR A 174 6.79 32.13 -3.41
N ILE A 175 6.69 31.31 -2.38
CA ILE A 175 5.41 30.81 -1.87
C ILE A 175 4.53 32.02 -1.61
N ARG A 176 3.32 32.08 -2.19
CA ARG A 176 2.43 33.22 -1.98
C ARG A 176 1.99 33.19 -0.51
N LYS A 177 1.94 34.36 0.12
CA LYS A 177 1.47 34.50 1.51
C LYS A 177 0.07 33.92 1.72
N ASP A 178 -0.78 33.97 0.69
CA ASP A 178 -2.12 33.39 0.73
C ASP A 178 -2.10 31.86 0.78
N ASP A 179 -1.12 31.22 0.12
CA ASP A 179 -0.96 29.76 0.17
C ASP A 179 -0.47 29.30 1.56
N ILE A 180 0.38 30.11 2.23
CA ILE A 180 0.80 29.86 3.63
C ILE A 180 -0.38 30.04 4.58
N ARG A 181 -1.12 31.14 4.44
CA ARG A 181 -2.26 31.46 5.31
C ARG A 181 -3.37 30.41 5.21
N ALA A 182 -3.60 29.85 4.03
CA ALA A 182 -4.55 28.75 3.82
C ALA A 182 -4.12 27.40 4.42
N ILE A 183 -2.85 27.25 4.85
CA ILE A 183 -2.35 26.06 5.55
C ILE A 183 -2.45 26.23 7.08
N GLU A 184 -2.39 27.48 7.57
CA GLU A 184 -2.39 27.81 9.00
C GLU A 184 -3.80 28.07 9.58
N GLU A 185 -4.83 28.17 8.74
CA GLU A 185 -6.27 28.27 9.11
C GLU A 185 -6.98 26.91 8.98
#